data_AF-A0A660YB48-F1
#
_entry.id   AF-A0A660YB48-F1
#
_cell.length_a   1.000
_cell.length_b   1.000
_cell.length_c   1.000
_cell.angle_alpha   90.00
_cell.angle_beta   90.00
_cell.angle_gamma   90.00
#
_symmetry.space_group_name_H-M   'P 1'
#
loop_
_entity.id
_entity.type
_entity.pdbx_description
1 polymer ?
#
loop_
_entity_poly.entity_id
_entity_poly.type
_entity_poly.pdbx_seq_one_letter_code
_entity_poly.pdbx_strand_id
1 'polypeptide(L)'
;MILKGFQEERLDAEAIRMFQTLSRKTRGDILTMTTLAGCGHPGGSMSSVDIYLMLTSCANVDPNDPSKPDRDRIVISHGHTSPAVYAVLGRMGFFDAEEAISTFRKA
;
A
#
# COMPACT_ATOMS: atom_id res chain seq x y z
N MET A 1 11.66 10.20 0.84
CA MET A 1 12.39 9.76 -0.35
C MET A 1 11.74 8.45 -0.80
N ILE A 2 11.10 8.42 -1.97
CA ILE A 2 10.54 7.18 -2.52
C ILE A 2 11.69 6.47 -3.24
N LEU A 3 12.10 5.31 -2.73
CA LEU A 3 13.10 4.46 -3.39
C LEU A 3 12.62 4.15 -4.80
N LYS A 4 13.48 4.21 -5.82
CA LYS A 4 13.10 3.85 -7.19
C LYS A 4 14.10 2.85 -7.78
N GLY A 5 13.58 1.91 -8.56
CA GLY A 5 14.36 1.03 -9.43
C GLY A 5 15.15 -0.07 -8.75
N PHE A 6 14.85 -0.45 -7.49
CA PHE A 6 15.57 -1.53 -6.77
C PHE A 6 17.11 -1.41 -6.84
N GLN A 7 17.62 -0.17 -6.80
CA GLN A 7 19.04 0.11 -7.06
C GLN A 7 19.97 -0.35 -5.94
N GLU A 8 19.43 -0.47 -4.72
CA GLU A 8 20.19 -0.81 -3.53
C GLU A 8 19.91 -2.25 -3.10
N GLU A 9 20.95 -3.01 -2.76
CA GLU A 9 20.82 -4.37 -2.20
C GLU A 9 20.20 -4.34 -0.79
N ARG A 10 20.46 -3.27 -0.03
CA ARG A 10 20.02 -3.11 1.36
C ARG A 10 19.55 -1.70 1.64
N LEU A 11 18.48 -1.61 2.42
CA LEU A 11 18.01 -0.34 2.94
C LEU A 11 18.87 0.13 4.11
N ASP A 12 19.10 1.44 4.18
CA ASP A 12 19.69 2.04 5.37
C ASP A 12 18.71 2.00 6.56
N ALA A 13 19.23 2.31 7.75
CA ALA A 13 18.46 2.25 8.97
C ALA A 13 17.31 3.28 9.02
N GLU A 14 17.42 4.40 8.31
CA GLU A 14 16.38 5.43 8.26
C GLU A 14 15.21 4.97 7.41
N ALA A 15 15.48 4.46 6.21
CA ALA A 15 14.50 3.87 5.32
C ALA A 15 13.78 2.70 6.00
N ILE A 16 14.51 1.82 6.70
CA ILE A 16 13.90 0.72 7.47
C ILE A 16 12.91 1.26 8.51
N ARG A 17 13.30 2.27 9.31
CA ARG A 17 12.41 2.87 10.32
C ARG A 17 11.18 3.54 9.70
N MET A 18 11.37 4.21 8.56
CA MET A 18 10.27 4.81 7.80
C MET A 18 9.27 3.74 7.35
N PHE A 19 9.75 2.66 6.71
CA PHE A 19 8.89 1.57 6.25
C PHE A 19 8.20 0.84 7.41
N GLN A 20 8.89 0.60 8.52
CA GLN A 20 8.26 0.00 9.72
C GLN A 20 7.13 0.88 10.27
N THR A 21 7.33 2.20 10.28
CA THR A 21 6.30 3.17 10.72
C THR A 21 5.10 3.15 9.79
N LEU A 22 5.36 3.20 8.48
CA LEU A 22 4.31 3.18 7.47
C LEU A 22 3.55 1.85 7.45
N SER A 23 4.27 0.75 7.64
CA SER A 23 3.73 -0.59 7.71
C SER A 23 2.79 -0.77 8.90
N ARG A 24 3.18 -0.28 10.08
CA ARG A 24 2.29 -0.22 11.27
C ARG A 24 1.05 0.62 11.01
N LYS A 25 1.18 1.81 10.41
CA LYS A 25 0.05 2.68 10.08
C LYS A 25 -0.93 1.98 9.14
N THR A 26 -0.42 1.39 8.06
CA THR A 26 -1.19 0.67 7.04
C THR A 26 -1.95 -0.53 7.65
N ARG A 27 -1.37 -1.23 8.63
CA ARG A 27 -2.11 -2.29 9.36
C ARG A 27 -3.27 -1.73 10.19
N GLY A 28 -3.12 -0.56 10.80
CA GLY A 28 -4.22 0.17 11.42
C GLY A 28 -5.31 0.54 10.42
N ASP A 29 -4.92 1.04 9.25
CA ASP A 29 -5.84 1.41 8.17
C ASP A 29 -6.68 0.21 7.70
N ILE A 30 -6.04 -0.96 7.53
CA ILE A 30 -6.70 -2.23 7.17
C ILE A 30 -7.73 -2.65 8.22
N LEU A 31 -7.35 -2.56 9.50
CA LEU A 31 -8.26 -2.89 10.61
C LEU A 31 -9.46 -1.94 10.60
N THR A 32 -9.24 -0.63 10.42
CA THR A 32 -10.32 0.36 10.32
C THR A 32 -11.24 0.07 9.13
N MET A 33 -10.67 -0.12 7.93
CA MET A 33 -11.43 -0.43 6.70
C MET A 33 -12.35 -1.65 6.90
N THR A 34 -11.77 -2.76 7.35
CA THR A 34 -12.51 -4.03 7.47
C THR A 34 -13.53 -4.00 8.61
N THR A 35 -13.25 -3.26 9.69
CA THR A 35 -14.18 -3.05 10.81
C THR A 35 -15.36 -2.18 10.37
N LEU A 36 -15.12 -1.03 9.75
CA LEU A 36 -16.18 -0.12 9.30
C LEU A 36 -17.07 -0.75 8.22
N ALA A 37 -16.49 -1.56 7.34
CA ALA A 37 -17.23 -2.30 6.32
C ALA A 37 -18.01 -3.51 6.86
N GLY A 38 -17.73 -3.95 8.09
CA GLY A 38 -18.28 -5.19 8.66
C GLY A 38 -17.85 -6.47 7.92
N CYS A 39 -16.91 -6.39 6.98
CA CYS A 39 -16.44 -7.51 6.16
C CYS A 39 -15.03 -7.26 5.58
N GLY A 40 -14.38 -8.33 5.11
CA GLY A 40 -13.07 -8.28 4.45
C GLY A 40 -12.08 -9.30 4.99
N HIS A 41 -10.82 -9.22 4.56
CA HIS A 41 -9.76 -10.18 4.90
C HIS A 41 -8.57 -9.49 5.58
N PRO A 42 -8.69 -9.09 6.86
CA PRO A 42 -7.66 -8.31 7.54
C PRO A 42 -6.34 -9.09 7.72
N GLY A 43 -6.40 -10.39 8.01
CA GLY A 43 -5.19 -11.21 8.24
C GLY A 43 -4.24 -11.25 7.04
N GLY A 44 -4.72 -11.71 5.88
CA GLY A 44 -3.92 -11.76 4.66
C GLY A 44 -3.51 -10.37 4.14
N SER A 45 -4.33 -9.35 4.41
CA SER A 45 -3.98 -7.96 4.11
C SER A 45 -2.78 -7.50 4.95
N MET A 46 -2.84 -7.69 6.27
CA MET A 46 -1.78 -7.26 7.19
C MET A 46 -0.45 -8.01 7.00
N SER A 47 -0.48 -9.29 6.62
CA SER A 47 0.74 -10.05 6.34
C SER A 47 1.43 -9.59 5.05
N SER A 48 0.70 -8.97 4.12
CA SER A 48 1.21 -8.55 2.81
C SER A 48 1.71 -7.09 2.76
N VAL A 49 1.51 -6.30 3.82
CA VAL A 49 1.80 -4.85 3.82
C VAL A 49 3.24 -4.54 3.44
N ASP A 50 4.21 -5.24 4.03
CA ASP A 50 5.63 -4.92 3.83
C ASP A 50 6.06 -5.09 2.38
N ILE A 51 5.65 -6.20 1.73
CA ILE A 51 5.97 -6.44 0.33
C ILE A 51 5.24 -5.45 -0.59
N TYR A 52 3.99 -5.07 -0.28
CA TYR A 52 3.26 -4.09 -1.08
C TYR A 52 3.88 -2.70 -1.00
N LEU A 53 4.28 -2.26 0.20
CA LEU A 53 4.98 -0.99 0.40
C LEU A 53 6.30 -0.97 -0.36
N MET A 54 7.09 -2.04 -0.26
CA MET A 54 8.37 -2.15 -0.95
C MET A 54 8.20 -2.13 -2.48
N LEU A 55 7.32 -2.99 -3.02
CA LEU A 55 7.07 -3.05 -4.46
C LEU A 55 6.56 -1.70 -4.99
N THR A 56 5.57 -1.10 -4.33
CA THR A 56 4.97 0.17 -4.80
C THR A 56 5.96 1.33 -4.70
N SER A 57 6.82 1.33 -3.67
CA SER A 57 7.87 2.35 -3.56
C SER A 57 8.85 2.22 -4.72
N CYS A 58 9.47 1.04 -4.85
CA CYS A 58 10.56 0.79 -5.81
C CYS A 58 10.13 0.77 -7.27
N ALA A 59 8.90 0.35 -7.57
CA ALA A 59 8.38 0.29 -8.94
C ALA A 59 8.36 1.67 -9.62
N ASN A 60 8.52 1.68 -10.94
CA ASN A 60 8.26 2.84 -11.78
C ASN A 60 6.74 3.10 -11.83
N VAL A 61 6.19 3.71 -10.78
CA VAL A 61 4.81 4.17 -10.67
C VAL A 61 4.77 5.60 -10.17
N ASP A 62 3.79 6.37 -10.65
CA ASP A 62 3.61 7.78 -10.33
C ASP A 62 2.17 8.01 -9.82
N PRO A 63 1.99 8.50 -8.58
CA PRO A 63 0.66 8.81 -8.06
C PRO A 63 -0.04 9.95 -8.82
N ASN A 64 0.70 10.85 -9.47
CA ASN A 64 0.12 11.95 -10.24
C ASN A 64 -0.24 11.55 -11.67
N ASP A 65 0.33 10.45 -12.17
CA ASP A 65 -0.02 9.86 -13.46
C ASP A 65 0.08 8.33 -13.38
N PRO A 66 -0.96 7.67 -12.82
CA PRO A 66 -0.99 6.21 -12.69
C PRO A 66 -1.17 5.49 -14.04
N SER A 67 -1.37 6.24 -15.13
CA SER A 67 -1.65 5.72 -16.47
C SER A 67 -0.42 5.68 -17.37
N LYS A 68 0.73 6.16 -16.91
CA LYS A 68 1.99 6.18 -17.67
C LYS A 68 2.22 4.89 -18.47
N PRO A 69 2.43 4.97 -19.80
CA PRO A 69 2.56 3.79 -20.65
C PRO A 69 3.71 2.85 -20.25
N ASP A 70 4.81 3.42 -19.77
CA ASP A 70 6.07 2.77 -19.40
C ASP A 70 6.17 2.39 -17.91
N ARG A 71 5.09 2.56 -17.15
CA ARG A 71 5.07 2.23 -15.71
C ARG A 71 5.15 0.71 -15.50
N ASP A 72 5.76 0.33 -14.38
CA ASP A 72 5.70 -1.05 -13.90
C ASP A 72 4.26 -1.45 -13.55
N ARG A 73 3.96 -2.74 -13.66
CA ARG A 73 2.63 -3.31 -13.34
C ARG A 73 2.74 -4.23 -12.14
N ILE A 74 2.11 -3.83 -11.04
CA ILE A 74 1.98 -4.67 -9.84
C ILE A 74 0.60 -5.32 -9.88
N VAL A 75 0.56 -6.66 -9.99
CA VAL A 75 -0.68 -7.44 -10.01
C VAL A 75 -0.79 -8.25 -8.72
N ILE A 76 -1.84 -7.98 -7.95
CA ILE A 76 -2.13 -8.73 -6.73
C ILE A 76 -3.11 -9.86 -7.05
N SER A 77 -2.58 -11.06 -7.25
CA SER A 77 -3.38 -12.23 -7.64
C SER A 77 -4.40 -12.65 -6.57
N HIS A 78 -4.03 -12.59 -5.29
CA HIS A 78 -4.93 -12.86 -4.18
C HIS A 78 -5.74 -11.60 -3.79
N GLY A 79 -6.64 -11.15 -4.68
CA GLY A 79 -7.35 -9.87 -4.57
C GLY A 79 -8.25 -9.68 -3.33
N HIS A 80 -8.47 -10.74 -2.54
CA HIS A 80 -9.15 -10.63 -1.25
C HIS A 80 -8.37 -9.75 -0.24
N THR A 81 -7.05 -9.54 -0.46
CA THR A 81 -6.19 -8.60 0.29
C THR A 81 -6.33 -7.14 -0.15
N SER A 82 -7.39 -6.79 -0.90
CA SER A 82 -7.71 -5.43 -1.35
C SER A 82 -7.65 -4.34 -0.26
N PRO A 83 -8.00 -4.56 1.03
CA PRO A 83 -7.77 -3.54 2.06
C PRO A 83 -6.32 -3.06 2.13
N ALA A 84 -5.34 -3.98 2.03
CA ALA A 84 -3.92 -3.60 2.03
C ALA A 84 -3.53 -2.84 0.77
N VAL A 85 -4.08 -3.23 -0.39
CA VAL A 85 -3.81 -2.53 -1.66
C VAL A 85 -4.28 -1.08 -1.58
N TYR A 86 -5.53 -0.85 -1.15
CA TYR A 86 -6.06 0.50 -1.02
C TYR A 86 -5.32 1.32 0.03
N ALA A 87 -5.00 0.72 1.18
CA ALA A 87 -4.25 1.41 2.23
C ALA A 87 -2.85 1.82 1.73
N VAL A 88 -2.11 0.94 1.05
CA VAL A 88 -0.79 1.26 0.49
C VAL A 88 -0.87 2.35 -0.57
N LEU A 89 -1.76 2.22 -1.55
CA LEU A 89 -1.88 3.21 -2.64
C LEU A 89 -2.30 4.58 -2.09
N GLY A 90 -3.25 4.64 -1.16
CA GLY A 90 -3.65 5.89 -0.52
C GLY A 90 -2.49 6.52 0.26
N ARG A 91 -1.74 5.73 1.03
CA ARG A 91 -0.56 6.22 1.76
C ARG A 91 0.62 6.60 0.86
N MET A 92 0.66 6.09 -0.38
CA MET A 92 1.60 6.48 -1.43
C MET A 92 1.13 7.70 -2.24
N GLY A 93 -0.06 8.25 -1.94
CA GLY A 93 -0.56 9.49 -2.53
C GLY A 93 -1.32 9.31 -3.85
N PHE A 94 -1.71 8.09 -4.23
CA PHE A 94 -2.50 7.86 -5.45
C PHE A 94 -3.93 8.42 -5.36
N PHE A 95 -4.44 8.57 -4.14
CA PHE A 95 -5.76 9.13 -3.81
C PHE A 95 -5.79 9.49 -2.31
N ASP A 96 -6.85 10.13 -1.85
CA ASP A 96 -7.04 10.40 -0.42
C ASP A 96 -7.17 9.09 0.37
N ALA A 97 -6.18 8.83 1.22
CA ALA A 97 -6.14 7.64 2.04
C ALA A 97 -7.32 7.57 3.02
N GLU A 98 -7.69 8.68 3.64
CA GLU A 98 -8.73 8.70 4.69
C GLU A 98 -10.12 8.50 4.08
N GLU A 99 -10.36 9.04 2.88
CA GLU A 99 -11.57 8.75 2.11
C GLU A 99 -11.67 7.26 1.80
N ALA A 100 -10.61 6.65 1.23
CA ALA A 100 -10.60 5.23 0.90
C ALA A 100 -10.74 4.33 2.14
N ILE A 101 -10.15 4.71 3.27
CA ILE A 101 -10.26 3.98 4.54
C ILE A 101 -11.70 4.00 5.07
N SER A 102 -12.32 5.18 5.08
CA SER A 102 -13.65 5.38 5.66
C SER A 102 -14.80 4.89 4.77
N THR A 103 -14.55 4.70 3.47
CA THR A 103 -15.54 4.30 2.47
C THR A 103 -15.35 2.90 1.89
N PHE A 104 -14.37 2.13 2.36
CA PHE A 104 -14.12 0.77 1.88
C PHE A 104 -15.41 -0.08 1.85
N ARG A 105 -15.77 -0.58 0.65
CA ARG A 105 -16.97 -1.40 0.37
C ARG A 105 -18.32 -0.72 0.67
N LYS A 106 -18.38 0.59 0.79
CA LYS A 106 -19.66 1.32 0.80
C LYS A 106 -20.20 1.45 -0.63
N ALA A 107 -21.52 1.36 -0.76
CA ALA A 107 -22.27 1.52 -2.01
C ALA A 107 -22.80 2.96 -2.15
#